data_AF-A0A0W1LGF4-F1
#
_entry.id   AF-A0A0W1LGF4-F1
#
_cell.length_a   1.000
_cell.length_b   1.000
_cell.length_c   1.000
_cell.angle_alpha   90.00
_cell.angle_beta   90.00
_cell.angle_gamma   90.00
#
_symmetry.space_group_name_H-M   'P 1'
#
loop_
_entity.id
_entity.type
_entity.pdbx_description
1 polymer ?
#
loop_
_entity_poly.entity_id
_entity_poly.type
_entity_poly.pdbx_seq_one_letter_code
_entity_poly.pdbx_strand_id
1 'polypeptide(L)'
;MANYVNHPLYGSEPIPSGNSYTKQEIDNAHWRYKNVRYYPETAIPAATEKQSDNVYPRQLYIDIAEQCVDCHRPFIFFAKEQQYWFEQLKFWIDAHAIKCFECRKKTRAINRLKISYANLVIKQHRTPEETQLLKSTAEQLFDLGVINKVNKLNAICKM
;
A
#
# COMPACT_ATOMS: atom_id res chain seq x y z
N MET A 1 -16.92 -1.27 19.36
CA MET A 1 -16.61 -0.76 18.01
C MET A 1 -15.20 -1.20 17.65
N ALA A 2 -14.96 -1.65 16.41
CA ALA A 2 -13.62 -2.10 16.01
C ALA A 2 -12.69 -0.88 15.87
N ASN A 3 -11.52 -0.92 16.50
CA ASN A 3 -10.55 0.18 16.47
C ASN A 3 -9.70 0.09 15.20
N TYR A 4 -10.20 0.64 14.09
CA TYR A 4 -9.51 0.64 12.81
C TYR A 4 -8.35 1.64 12.77
N VAL A 5 -7.28 1.30 12.07
CA VAL A 5 -6.17 2.24 11.82
C VAL A 5 -6.67 3.46 11.05
N ASN A 6 -6.34 4.65 11.57
CA ASN A 6 -6.73 5.91 10.96
C ASN A 6 -6.05 6.12 9.59
N HIS A 7 -6.85 6.31 8.54
CA HIS A 7 -6.41 6.72 7.23
C HIS A 7 -6.38 8.25 7.14
N PRO A 8 -5.29 8.89 6.67
CA PRO A 8 -5.15 10.35 6.72
C PRO A 8 -6.21 11.12 5.91
N LEU A 9 -6.81 10.50 4.88
CA LEU A 9 -7.82 11.12 4.04
C LEU A 9 -9.26 10.71 4.38
N TYR A 10 -9.44 9.55 5.00
CA TYR A 10 -10.76 8.90 5.11
C TYR A 10 -11.16 8.62 6.57
N GLY A 11 -10.26 8.85 7.51
CA GLY A 11 -10.53 8.56 8.92
C GLY A 11 -10.40 7.08 9.26
N SER A 12 -11.14 6.65 10.27
CA SER A 12 -11.11 5.28 10.82
C SER A 12 -12.47 4.60 10.81
N GLU A 13 -13.47 5.21 10.19
CA GLU A 13 -14.85 4.71 10.13
C GLU A 13 -15.30 4.55 8.68
N PRO A 14 -16.18 3.58 8.38
CA PRO A 14 -16.75 3.45 7.04
C PRO A 14 -17.44 4.75 6.62
N ILE A 15 -17.36 5.11 5.33
CA ILE A 15 -17.92 6.36 4.81
C ILE A 15 -19.17 6.05 3.97
N PRO A 16 -20.38 6.34 4.47
CA PRO A 16 -21.60 6.15 3.68
C PRO A 16 -21.56 6.98 2.40
N SER A 17 -21.93 6.36 1.28
CA SER A 17 -21.92 7.01 -0.03
C SER A 17 -23.24 7.73 -0.35
N GLY A 18 -24.32 7.36 0.35
CA GLY A 18 -25.68 7.77 0.01
C GLY A 18 -26.32 6.93 -1.11
N ASN A 19 -25.57 6.02 -1.74
CA ASN A 19 -26.11 5.07 -2.69
C ASN A 19 -26.69 3.85 -1.98
N SER A 20 -27.71 3.25 -2.56
CA SER A 20 -28.31 2.00 -2.06
C SER A 20 -28.16 0.92 -3.12
N TYR A 21 -27.44 -0.14 -2.78
CA TYR A 21 -27.31 -1.34 -3.58
C TYR A 21 -27.74 -2.54 -2.75
N THR A 22 -28.36 -3.51 -3.39
CA THR A 22 -28.67 -4.80 -2.78
C THR A 22 -27.38 -5.58 -2.51
N LYS A 23 -27.45 -6.47 -1.52
CA LYS A 23 -26.34 -7.39 -1.24
C LYS A 23 -25.93 -8.20 -2.48
N GLN A 24 -26.90 -8.62 -3.29
CA GLN A 24 -26.66 -9.40 -4.49
C GLN A 24 -25.92 -8.61 -5.57
N GLU A 25 -26.26 -7.32 -5.77
CA GLU A 25 -25.53 -6.45 -6.69
C GLU A 25 -24.09 -6.26 -6.26
N ILE A 26 -23.86 -6.05 -4.96
CA ILE A 26 -22.50 -5.95 -4.40
C ILE A 26 -21.77 -7.27 -4.59
N ASP A 27 -22.32 -8.41 -4.16
CA ASP A 27 -21.66 -9.71 -4.25
C ASP A 27 -21.32 -10.12 -5.71
N ASN A 28 -22.06 -9.60 -6.69
CA ASN A 28 -21.80 -9.82 -8.11
C ASN A 28 -20.86 -8.77 -8.74
N ALA A 29 -20.58 -7.66 -8.07
CA ALA A 29 -19.73 -6.59 -8.60
C ALA A 29 -18.25 -6.95 -8.66
N HIS A 30 -17.79 -7.91 -7.83
CA HIS A 30 -16.45 -8.49 -7.91
C HIS A 30 -16.41 -9.85 -7.20
N TRP A 31 -15.67 -10.81 -7.74
CA TRP A 31 -15.62 -12.19 -7.23
C TRP A 31 -15.18 -12.29 -5.75
N ARG A 32 -14.40 -11.32 -5.27
CA ARG A 32 -13.87 -11.32 -3.89
C ARG A 32 -14.91 -10.89 -2.86
N TYR A 33 -15.93 -10.12 -3.24
CA TYR A 33 -16.83 -9.48 -2.27
C TYR A 33 -17.59 -10.49 -1.41
N LYS A 34 -17.96 -11.65 -1.98
CA LYS A 34 -18.61 -12.75 -1.24
C LYS A 34 -17.82 -13.30 -0.05
N ASN A 35 -16.49 -13.13 -0.05
CA ASN A 35 -15.59 -13.74 0.92
C ASN A 35 -14.97 -12.74 1.90
N VAL A 36 -15.38 -11.47 1.87
CA VAL A 36 -14.82 -10.41 2.71
C VAL A 36 -15.90 -9.71 3.51
N ARG A 37 -15.50 -9.13 4.64
CA ARG A 37 -16.38 -8.27 5.43
C ARG A 37 -16.37 -6.87 4.82
N TYR A 38 -17.51 -6.45 4.29
CA TYR A 38 -17.70 -5.13 3.69
C TYR A 38 -18.87 -4.37 4.33
N TYR A 39 -18.97 -3.08 4.02
CA TYR A 39 -20.02 -2.17 4.51
C TYR A 39 -20.93 -1.72 3.34
N PRO A 40 -22.11 -2.33 3.14
CA PRO A 40 -22.99 -2.07 1.99
C PRO A 40 -23.30 -0.59 1.70
N GLU A 41 -23.49 0.19 2.76
CA GLU A 41 -23.85 1.61 2.74
C GLU A 41 -22.76 2.53 2.15
N THR A 42 -21.55 2.01 1.97
CA THR A 42 -20.37 2.73 1.48
C THR A 42 -20.15 2.55 -0.02
N ALA A 43 -20.96 1.72 -0.67
CA ALA A 43 -20.74 1.32 -2.05
C ALA A 43 -20.84 2.52 -3.02
N ILE A 44 -19.88 2.62 -3.93
CA ILE A 44 -19.84 3.64 -5.00
C ILE A 44 -19.70 2.96 -6.37
N PRO A 45 -20.28 3.55 -7.43
CA PRO A 45 -20.12 3.03 -8.78
C PRO A 45 -18.66 3.17 -9.27
N ALA A 46 -18.20 2.19 -10.02
CA ALA A 46 -16.90 2.24 -10.68
C ALA A 46 -17.02 2.68 -12.15
N ALA A 47 -16.03 3.43 -12.63
CA ALA A 47 -15.86 3.73 -14.04
C ALA A 47 -15.02 2.61 -14.68
N THR A 48 -15.68 1.57 -15.19
CA THR A 48 -15.03 0.34 -15.69
C THR A 48 -14.11 0.60 -16.88
N GLU A 49 -14.43 1.60 -17.71
CA GLU A 49 -13.62 2.06 -18.83
C GLU A 49 -12.29 2.69 -18.39
N LYS A 50 -12.18 3.09 -17.11
CA LYS A 50 -10.94 3.61 -16.53
C LYS A 50 -10.12 2.51 -15.85
N GLN A 51 -10.58 1.28 -15.77
CA GLN A 51 -9.81 0.19 -15.18
C GLN A 51 -8.82 -0.40 -16.21
N SER A 52 -7.62 -0.77 -15.77
CA SER A 52 -6.62 -1.45 -16.61
C SER A 52 -6.81 -2.98 -16.57
N ASP A 53 -6.58 -3.65 -17.70
CA ASP A 53 -6.53 -5.11 -17.83
C ASP A 53 -7.75 -5.84 -17.23
N ASN A 54 -8.93 -5.47 -17.67
CA ASN A 54 -10.22 -5.80 -17.05
C ASN A 54 -11.01 -6.86 -17.82
N VAL A 55 -10.55 -8.11 -17.83
CA VAL A 55 -11.39 -9.24 -18.29
C VAL A 55 -12.67 -9.32 -17.45
N TYR A 56 -12.56 -9.02 -16.15
CA TYR A 56 -13.69 -8.90 -15.22
C TYR A 56 -13.54 -7.60 -14.41
N PRO A 57 -14.05 -6.47 -14.90
CA PRO A 57 -13.96 -5.19 -14.19
C PRO A 57 -14.74 -5.23 -12.87
N ARG A 58 -14.28 -4.44 -11.90
CA ARG A 58 -15.05 -4.17 -10.68
C ARG A 58 -16.19 -3.22 -11.04
N GLN A 59 -17.43 -3.61 -10.81
CA GLN A 59 -18.58 -2.75 -11.11
C GLN A 59 -18.84 -1.70 -10.02
N LEU A 60 -18.51 -2.06 -8.77
CA LEU A 60 -18.68 -1.23 -7.58
C LEU A 60 -17.39 -1.29 -6.74
N TYR A 61 -17.12 -0.21 -6.01
CA TYR A 61 -16.17 -0.22 -4.90
C TYR A 61 -16.93 -0.07 -3.59
N ILE A 62 -16.40 -0.67 -2.52
CA ILE A 62 -17.06 -0.72 -1.21
C ILE A 62 -16.01 -0.69 -0.11
N ASP A 63 -16.29 -0.12 1.06
CA ASP A 63 -15.37 -0.18 2.18
C ASP A 63 -15.25 -1.62 2.68
N ILE A 64 -14.02 -2.15 2.66
CA ILE A 64 -13.72 -3.53 3.07
C ILE A 64 -12.87 -3.50 4.35
N ALA A 65 -13.29 -4.26 5.35
CA ALA A 65 -12.50 -4.46 6.56
C ALA A 65 -11.41 -5.50 6.31
N GLU A 66 -10.16 -5.10 6.50
CA GLU A 66 -8.97 -5.92 6.29
C GLU A 66 -8.11 -5.98 7.56
N GLN A 67 -7.20 -6.95 7.62
CA GLN A 67 -6.21 -7.06 8.69
C GLN A 67 -4.80 -6.84 8.13
N CYS A 68 -4.04 -5.94 8.75
CA CYS A 68 -2.70 -5.64 8.28
C CYS A 68 -1.75 -6.81 8.54
N VAL A 69 -1.06 -7.31 7.50
CA VAL A 69 -0.10 -8.41 7.65
C VAL A 69 1.14 -8.06 8.49
N ASP A 70 1.50 -6.78 8.61
CA ASP A 70 2.69 -6.34 9.34
C ASP A 70 2.41 -6.03 10.82
N CYS A 71 1.33 -5.27 11.11
CA CYS A 71 1.02 -4.82 12.47
C CYS A 71 -0.22 -5.48 13.08
N HIS A 72 -0.89 -6.35 12.34
CA HIS A 72 -2.09 -7.10 12.74
C HIS A 72 -3.31 -6.28 13.16
N ARG A 73 -3.21 -4.94 13.13
CA ARG A 73 -4.34 -4.04 13.39
C ARG A 73 -5.33 -4.09 12.23
N PRO A 74 -6.64 -4.05 12.52
CA PRO A 74 -7.66 -3.95 11.49
C PRO A 74 -7.59 -2.57 10.83
N PHE A 75 -7.86 -2.50 9.53
CA PHE A 75 -7.97 -1.25 8.79
C PHE A 75 -9.07 -1.36 7.73
N ILE A 76 -9.51 -0.23 7.20
CA ILE A 76 -10.51 -0.19 6.13
C ILE A 76 -9.78 0.08 4.82
N PHE A 77 -10.03 -0.77 3.81
CA PHE A 77 -9.70 -0.47 2.43
C PHE A 77 -10.89 0.26 1.81
N PHE A 78 -10.80 1.59 1.79
CA PHE A 78 -11.93 2.45 1.45
C PHE A 78 -12.33 2.32 -0.02
N ALA A 79 -13.61 2.49 -0.31
CA ALA A 79 -14.17 2.50 -1.65
C ALA A 79 -13.55 3.61 -2.51
N LYS A 80 -13.36 4.81 -1.95
CA LYS A 80 -12.66 5.91 -2.60
C LYS A 80 -11.17 5.62 -2.81
N GLU A 81 -10.55 4.88 -1.90
CA GLU A 81 -9.15 4.44 -2.09
C GLU A 81 -9.05 3.47 -3.28
N GLN A 82 -9.95 2.50 -3.35
CA GLN A 82 -10.05 1.55 -4.46
C GLN A 82 -10.26 2.26 -5.80
N GLN A 83 -11.19 3.21 -5.85
CA GLN A 83 -11.44 4.02 -7.04
C GLN A 83 -10.15 4.69 -7.55
N TYR A 84 -9.39 5.32 -6.65
CA TYR A 84 -8.13 5.94 -7.02
C TYR A 84 -7.08 4.91 -7.51
N TRP A 85 -6.97 3.75 -6.84
CA TRP A 85 -6.02 2.71 -7.22
C TRP A 85 -6.26 2.17 -8.62
N PHE A 86 -7.50 1.84 -8.95
CA PHE A 86 -7.81 1.16 -10.20
C PHE A 86 -8.03 2.14 -11.36
N GLU A 87 -8.67 3.30 -11.12
CA GLU A 87 -9.01 4.22 -12.19
C GLU A 87 -7.88 5.22 -12.50
N GLN A 88 -7.09 5.62 -11.50
CA GLN A 88 -6.03 6.61 -11.66
C GLN A 88 -4.65 5.98 -11.70
N LEU A 89 -4.32 5.13 -10.71
CA LEU A 89 -3.00 4.49 -10.64
C LEU A 89 -2.86 3.26 -11.56
N LYS A 90 -3.97 2.78 -12.14
CA LYS A 90 -4.01 1.61 -13.03
C LYS A 90 -3.40 0.36 -12.40
N PHE A 91 -3.70 0.13 -11.12
CA PHE A 91 -3.29 -1.12 -10.48
C PHE A 91 -4.06 -2.30 -11.08
N TRP A 92 -3.45 -3.48 -11.05
CA TRP A 92 -4.10 -4.72 -11.47
C TRP A 92 -5.43 -4.91 -10.74
N ILE A 93 -6.51 -5.21 -11.46
CA ILE A 93 -7.89 -5.12 -10.95
C ILE A 93 -8.16 -6.03 -9.74
N ASP A 94 -7.44 -7.14 -9.64
CA ASP A 94 -7.54 -8.09 -8.53
C ASP A 94 -6.64 -7.76 -7.32
N ALA A 95 -5.86 -6.68 -7.40
CA ALA A 95 -5.08 -6.20 -6.28
C ALA A 95 -6.00 -5.78 -5.11
N HIS A 96 -5.49 -5.93 -3.88
CA HIS A 96 -6.16 -5.46 -2.68
C HIS A 96 -5.13 -5.00 -1.65
N ALA A 97 -5.55 -4.15 -0.72
CA ALA A 97 -4.69 -3.70 0.36
C ALA A 97 -4.51 -4.82 1.40
N ILE A 98 -3.26 -5.26 1.60
CA ILE A 98 -2.89 -6.23 2.66
C ILE A 98 -2.20 -5.56 3.87
N LYS A 99 -1.82 -4.29 3.74
CA LYS A 99 -1.15 -3.50 4.78
C LYS A 99 -1.93 -2.22 5.02
N CYS A 100 -2.04 -1.78 6.27
CA CYS A 100 -2.64 -0.47 6.59
C CYS A 100 -1.80 0.69 6.03
N PHE A 101 -2.39 1.88 5.97
CA PHE A 101 -1.72 3.07 5.41
C PHE A 101 -0.34 3.35 6.04
N GLU A 102 -0.25 3.28 7.37
CA GLU A 102 1.00 3.52 8.10
C GLU A 102 2.09 2.52 7.70
N CYS A 103 1.74 1.23 7.62
CA CYS A 103 2.67 0.17 7.20
C CYS A 103 3.05 0.29 5.72
N ARG A 104 2.12 0.69 4.84
CA ARG A 104 2.44 1.01 3.43
C ARG A 104 3.40 2.19 3.34
N LYS A 105 3.21 3.25 4.13
CA LYS A 105 4.09 4.43 4.18
C LYS A 105 5.50 4.06 4.65
N LYS A 106 5.61 3.26 5.72
CA LYS A 106 6.90 2.73 6.21
C LYS A 106 7.60 1.88 5.15
N THR A 107 6.87 0.95 4.52
CA THR A 107 7.40 0.10 3.44
C THR A 107 7.93 0.94 2.28
N ARG A 108 7.18 1.97 1.84
CA ARG A 108 7.62 2.88 0.77
C ARG A 108 8.89 3.65 1.15
N ALA A 109 9.00 4.13 2.39
CA ALA A 109 10.20 4.81 2.87
C ALA A 109 11.43 3.89 2.85
N ILE A 110 11.29 2.66 3.38
CA ILE A 110 12.35 1.65 3.37
C ILE A 110 12.76 1.30 1.93
N ASN A 111 11.81 1.11 1.02
CA ASN A 111 12.13 0.80 -0.38
C ASN A 111 12.89 1.93 -1.06
N ARG A 112 12.58 3.20 -0.79
CA ARG A 112 13.36 4.33 -1.31
C ARG A 112 14.80 4.31 -0.79
N LEU A 113 15.01 4.04 0.49
CA LEU A 113 16.35 3.89 1.06
C LEU A 113 17.11 2.73 0.40
N LYS A 114 16.46 1.57 0.22
CA LYS A 114 17.05 0.42 -0.47
C LYS A 114 17.48 0.74 -1.90
N ILE A 115 16.63 1.44 -2.67
CA ILE A 115 16.94 1.83 -4.05
C ILE A 115 18.12 2.81 -4.06
N SER A 116 18.12 3.82 -3.19
CA SER A 116 19.22 4.78 -3.06
C SER A 116 20.54 4.08 -2.71
N TYR A 117 20.52 3.20 -1.71
CA TYR A 117 21.67 2.39 -1.33
C TYR A 117 22.17 1.53 -2.50
N ALA A 118 21.27 0.79 -3.17
CA ALA A 118 21.64 -0.07 -4.29
C ALA A 118 22.29 0.73 -5.44
N ASN A 119 21.72 1.88 -5.79
CA ASN A 119 22.25 2.76 -6.83
C ASN A 119 23.65 3.31 -6.48
N LEU A 120 23.91 3.64 -5.21
CA LEU A 120 25.21 4.14 -4.77
C LEU A 120 26.26 3.03 -4.70
N VAL A 121 25.88 1.81 -4.31
CA VAL A 121 26.82 0.67 -4.24
C VAL A 121 27.33 0.26 -5.61
N ILE A 122 26.50 0.33 -6.66
CA ILE A 122 26.91 -0.09 -8.02
C ILE A 122 27.74 0.97 -8.77
N LYS A 123 27.80 2.21 -8.28
CA LYS A 123 28.58 3.27 -8.92
C LYS A 123 30.09 3.02 -8.77
N GLN A 124 30.79 2.98 -9.90
CA GLN A 124 32.25 2.77 -9.96
C GLN A 124 33.04 3.94 -9.38
N HIS A 125 32.61 5.17 -9.68
CA HIS A 125 33.18 6.40 -9.13
C HIS A 125 32.08 7.15 -8.37
N ARG A 126 32.35 7.44 -7.10
CA ARG A 126 31.46 8.20 -6.21
C ARG A 126 32.12 9.50 -5.82
N THR A 127 31.36 10.57 -5.75
CA THR A 127 31.84 11.81 -5.11
C THR A 127 31.94 11.62 -3.59
N PRO A 128 32.65 12.50 -2.87
CA PRO A 128 32.66 12.49 -1.41
C PRO A 128 31.25 12.59 -0.80
N GLU A 129 30.37 13.42 -1.38
CA GLU A 129 28.98 13.58 -0.94
C GLU A 129 28.17 12.30 -1.14
N GLU A 130 28.34 11.63 -2.28
CA GLU A 130 27.69 10.34 -2.56
C GLU A 130 28.17 9.23 -1.62
N THR A 131 29.44 9.26 -1.24
CA THR A 131 29.99 8.33 -0.26
C THR A 131 29.43 8.60 1.14
N GLN A 132 29.27 9.87 1.51
CA GLN A 132 28.60 10.23 2.77
C GLN A 132 27.12 9.82 2.78
N LEU A 133 26.42 10.01 1.66
CA LEU A 133 25.03 9.58 1.50
C LEU A 133 24.90 8.05 1.56
N LEU A 134 25.85 7.31 0.99
CA LEU A 134 25.88 5.86 1.06
C LEU A 134 26.00 5.39 2.53
N LYS A 135 26.93 6.00 3.29
CA LYS A 135 27.13 5.69 4.72
C LYS A 135 25.85 5.95 5.52
N SER A 136 25.27 7.16 5.41
CA SER A 136 24.07 7.52 6.17
C SER A 136 22.84 6.70 5.79
N THR A 137 22.71 6.31 4.51
CA THR A 137 21.62 5.42 4.06
C THR A 137 21.82 4.00 4.59
N ALA A 138 23.06 3.51 4.63
CA ALA A 138 23.38 2.20 5.16
C ALA A 138 23.14 2.10 6.67
N GLU A 139 23.51 3.14 7.44
CA GLU A 139 23.21 3.28 8.86
C GLU A 139 21.69 3.25 9.12
N GLN A 140 20.92 4.06 8.41
CA GLN A 140 19.45 4.04 8.53
C GLN A 140 18.85 2.66 8.24
N LEU A 141 19.33 1.97 7.21
CA LEU A 141 18.86 0.62 6.88
C LEU A 141 19.29 -0.42 7.93
N PHE A 142 20.43 -0.23 8.59
CA PHE A 142 20.87 -1.06 9.70
C PHE A 142 19.98 -0.84 10.94
N ASP A 143 19.73 0.41 11.31
CA ASP A 143 18.86 0.77 12.45
C ASP A 143 17.42 0.26 12.25
N LEU A 144 16.95 0.23 11.02
CA LEU A 144 15.65 -0.33 10.64
C LEU A 144 15.63 -1.88 10.62
N GLY A 145 16.76 -2.54 10.92
CA GLY A 145 16.89 -4.00 10.92
C GLY A 145 16.77 -4.63 9.53
N VAL A 146 17.02 -3.85 8.47
CA VAL A 146 16.90 -4.30 7.07
C VAL A 146 18.22 -4.91 6.58
N ILE A 147 19.36 -4.39 7.05
CA ILE A 147 20.69 -4.90 6.75
C ILE A 147 21.31 -5.43 8.04
N ASN A 148 21.62 -6.73 8.08
CA ASN A 148 22.07 -7.38 9.33
C ASN A 148 23.56 -7.78 9.30
N LYS A 149 24.30 -7.48 8.22
CA LYS A 149 25.71 -7.87 8.07
C LYS A 149 26.65 -6.68 8.25
N VAL A 150 27.18 -6.54 9.47
CA VAL A 150 28.20 -5.55 9.90
C VAL A 150 29.41 -5.51 8.94
N ASN A 151 29.78 -6.65 8.34
CA ASN A 151 30.91 -6.73 7.40
C ASN A 151 30.73 -5.92 6.11
N LYS A 152 29.49 -5.67 5.65
CA LYS A 152 29.24 -4.81 4.47
C LYS A 152 29.43 -3.33 4.80
N LEU A 153 29.10 -2.90 6.02
CA LEU A 153 29.30 -1.53 6.50
C LEU A 153 30.79 -1.21 6.63
N ASN A 154 31.57 -2.14 7.19
CA ASN A 154 33.02 -1.99 7.32
C ASN A 154 33.78 -1.88 5.99
N ALA A 155 33.24 -2.48 4.91
CA ALA A 155 33.82 -2.35 3.56
C ALA A 155 33.57 -0.95 2.95
N ILE A 156 32.45 -0.31 3.29
CA ILE A 156 32.11 1.05 2.83
C ILE A 156 32.95 2.11 3.58
N CYS A 157 33.29 1.86 4.85
CA CYS A 157 34.16 2.75 5.64
C CYS A 157 35.64 2.72 5.24
N LYS A 158 36.08 1.71 4.47
CA LYS A 158 37.48 1.54 4.04
C LYS A 158 37.77 2.09 2.63
N MET A 159 36.76 2.62 1.93
CA MET A 159 36.93 3.39 0.68
C MET A 159 36.97 4.89 0.98
#